data_AF-A0A7Y3NHT8-F1
#
_entry.id   AF-A0A7Y3NHT8-F1
#
_cell.length_a   1.000
_cell.length_b   1.000
_cell.length_c   1.000
_cell.angle_alpha   90.00
_cell.angle_beta   90.00
_cell.angle_gamma   90.00
#
_symmetry.space_group_name_H-M   'P 1'
#
loop_
_entity.id
_entity.type
_entity.pdbx_description
1 polymer ?
#
loop_
_entity_poly.entity_id
_entity_poly.type
_entity_poly.pdbx_seq_one_letter_code
_entity_poly.pdbx_strand_id
1 'polypeptide(L)'
;LLVVTPYNEFFHSVTAQFPGARELDYNYDFFGSNKQVRDRLLELAPGASRILLHLVTPGGYDYLRELEPWKDKVTVVCSLSPVPLRKFPWVKTAIAIFGTDSDAFDAGVGVLDGQVDPTAKLPLDFQGLPVGGSP
;
A
#
# COMPACT_ATOMS: atom_id res chain seq x y z
N LEU A 1 -0.88 0.57 14.35
CA LEU A 1 -0.78 0.41 12.88
C LEU A 1 -2.13 -0.06 12.34
N LEU A 2 -2.65 0.54 11.28
CA LEU A 2 -3.79 0.02 10.50
C LEU A 2 -3.24 -0.57 9.20
N VAL A 3 -3.58 -1.81 8.90
CA VAL A 3 -3.18 -2.52 7.68
C VAL A 3 -4.41 -2.67 6.80
N VAL A 4 -4.34 -2.18 5.58
CA VAL A 4 -5.42 -2.21 4.61
C VAL A 4 -4.97 -3.13 3.48
N THR A 5 -5.52 -4.33 3.38
CA THR A 5 -4.99 -5.37 2.49
C THR A 5 -6.08 -6.34 2.05
N PRO A 6 -5.98 -6.95 0.85
CA PRO A 6 -6.85 -8.05 0.47
C PRO A 6 -6.21 -9.44 0.69
N TYR A 7 -5.01 -9.50 1.30
CA TYR A 7 -4.26 -10.73 1.53
C TYR A 7 -4.05 -10.93 3.02
N ASN A 8 -4.67 -11.99 3.56
CA ASN A 8 -4.54 -12.37 4.95
C ASN A 8 -3.08 -12.73 5.29
N GLU A 9 -2.38 -13.40 4.38
CA GLU A 9 -0.96 -13.75 4.54
C GLU A 9 -0.08 -12.50 4.72
N PHE A 10 -0.38 -11.41 4.01
CA PHE A 10 0.34 -10.14 4.21
C PHE A 10 0.06 -9.57 5.61
N PHE A 11 -1.19 -9.64 6.09
CA PHE A 11 -1.52 -9.21 7.44
C PHE A 11 -0.82 -10.06 8.51
N HIS A 12 -0.67 -11.37 8.28
CA HIS A 12 0.13 -12.25 9.14
C HIS A 12 1.60 -11.83 9.21
N SER A 13 2.24 -11.57 8.06
CA SER A 13 3.62 -11.05 8.02
C SER A 13 3.76 -9.73 8.79
N VAL A 14 2.80 -8.81 8.64
CA VAL A 14 2.81 -7.53 9.36
C VAL A 14 2.62 -7.73 10.87
N THR A 15 1.68 -8.57 11.30
CA THR A 15 1.40 -8.76 12.75
C THR A 15 2.51 -9.51 13.47
N ALA A 16 3.31 -10.32 12.78
CA ALA A 16 4.49 -10.95 13.33
C ALA A 16 5.54 -9.92 13.78
N GLN A 17 5.70 -8.80 13.07
CA GLN A 17 6.64 -7.72 13.40
C GLN A 17 6.00 -6.55 14.17
N PHE A 18 4.71 -6.31 13.96
CA PHE A 18 3.95 -5.24 14.58
C PHE A 18 2.76 -5.79 15.38
N PRO A 19 3.00 -6.36 16.59
CA PRO A 19 1.92 -6.85 17.46
C PRO A 19 0.88 -5.76 17.73
N GLY A 20 -0.40 -6.11 17.59
CA GLY A 20 -1.51 -5.16 17.76
C GLY A 20 -1.80 -4.29 16.54
N ALA A 21 -1.20 -4.58 15.38
CA ALA A 21 -1.71 -4.07 14.12
C ALA A 21 -3.17 -4.49 13.92
N ARG A 22 -4.00 -3.58 13.39
CA ARG A 22 -5.41 -3.82 13.09
C ARG A 22 -5.56 -4.03 11.60
N GLU A 23 -6.41 -4.96 11.20
CA GLU A 23 -6.72 -5.24 9.81
C GLU A 23 -7.97 -4.46 9.35
N LEU A 24 -7.94 -4.02 8.10
CA LEU A 24 -9.10 -3.76 7.30
C LEU A 24 -8.94 -4.53 5.98
N ASP A 25 -9.62 -5.66 5.90
CA ASP A 25 -9.71 -6.42 4.67
C ASP A 25 -10.64 -5.70 3.70
N TYR A 26 -10.10 -5.32 2.54
CA TYR A 26 -10.91 -4.65 1.52
C TYR A 26 -11.54 -5.58 0.50
N ASN A 27 -11.33 -6.90 0.65
CA ASN A 27 -11.66 -7.98 -0.27
C ASN A 27 -11.02 -7.79 -1.64
N TYR A 28 -10.45 -8.85 -2.19
CA TYR A 28 -9.84 -8.77 -3.51
C TYR A 28 -10.91 -8.50 -4.59
N ASP A 29 -10.87 -7.31 -5.17
CA ASP A 29 -11.53 -6.95 -6.42
C ASP A 29 -10.50 -6.28 -7.33
N PHE A 30 -10.40 -6.75 -8.57
CA PHE A 30 -9.38 -6.25 -9.49
C PHE A 30 -9.67 -4.83 -9.97
N PHE A 31 -10.93 -4.50 -10.25
CA PHE A 31 -11.30 -3.21 -10.83
C PHE A 31 -12.26 -2.41 -9.96
N GLY A 32 -12.97 -3.06 -9.05
CA GLY A 32 -13.92 -2.42 -8.15
C GLY A 32 -13.31 -2.00 -6.82
N SER A 33 -14.04 -1.11 -6.15
CA SER A 33 -13.85 -0.84 -4.73
C SER A 33 -15.19 -0.94 -4.01
N ASN A 34 -15.15 -1.42 -2.78
CA ASN A 34 -16.31 -1.59 -1.94
C ASN A 34 -16.56 -0.32 -1.12
N LYS A 35 -17.71 0.34 -1.32
CA LYS A 35 -18.06 1.57 -0.62
C LYS A 35 -18.07 1.40 0.90
N GLN A 36 -18.64 0.30 1.41
CA GLN A 36 -18.72 0.04 2.86
C GLN A 36 -17.33 -0.07 3.48
N VAL A 37 -16.40 -0.72 2.79
CA VAL A 37 -15.00 -0.78 3.26
C VAL A 37 -14.35 0.61 3.21
N ARG A 38 -14.59 1.42 2.17
CA ARG A 38 -14.08 2.80 2.12
C ARG A 38 -14.63 3.66 3.25
N ASP A 39 -15.93 3.57 3.53
CA ASP A 39 -16.55 4.27 4.66
C ASP A 39 -15.88 3.84 5.98
N ARG A 40 -15.66 2.53 6.16
CA ARG A 40 -14.96 1.99 7.33
C ARG A 40 -13.50 2.46 7.41
N LEU A 41 -12.81 2.60 6.27
CA LEU A 41 -11.46 3.15 6.21
C LEU A 41 -11.45 4.59 6.71
N LEU A 42 -12.39 5.42 6.28
CA LEU A 42 -12.52 6.81 6.72
C LEU A 42 -12.82 6.93 8.22
N GLU A 43 -13.55 5.98 8.81
CA GLU A 43 -13.78 5.91 10.26
C GLU A 43 -12.50 5.55 11.03
N LEU A 44 -11.70 4.61 10.52
CA LEU A 44 -10.54 4.06 11.22
C LEU A 44 -9.28 4.91 11.03
N ALA A 45 -9.15 5.59 9.89
CA ALA A 45 -7.95 6.34 9.51
C ALA A 45 -7.59 7.46 10.50
N PRO A 46 -8.51 8.29 11.03
CA PRO A 46 -8.18 9.32 12.02
C PRO A 46 -7.41 8.80 13.23
N GLY A 47 -7.85 7.67 13.80
CA GLY A 47 -7.25 7.06 15.00
C GLY A 47 -6.01 6.22 14.74
N ALA A 48 -5.63 5.98 13.48
CA ALA A 48 -4.43 5.23 13.16
C ALA A 48 -3.18 6.11 13.31
N SER A 49 -2.16 5.60 14.01
CA SER A 49 -0.83 6.23 14.09
C SER A 49 -0.03 6.10 12.79
N ARG A 50 -0.18 4.99 12.09
CA ARG A 50 0.36 4.69 10.75
C ARG A 50 -0.66 3.84 10.00
N ILE A 51 -0.74 4.03 8.69
CA ILE A 51 -1.58 3.29 7.75
C ILE A 51 -0.67 2.62 6.73
N LEU A 52 -0.76 1.30 6.63
CA LEU A 52 -0.06 0.50 5.64
C LEU A 52 -1.08 0.00 4.62
N LEU A 53 -1.06 0.55 3.40
CA LEU A 53 -1.94 0.11 2.32
C LEU A 53 -1.19 -0.87 1.42
N HIS A 54 -1.64 -2.12 1.40
CA HIS A 54 -1.17 -3.12 0.46
C HIS A 54 -1.94 -2.96 -0.85
N LEU A 55 -1.28 -2.35 -1.85
CA LEU A 55 -1.83 -2.07 -3.16
C LEU A 55 -1.50 -3.21 -4.13
N VAL A 56 -2.49 -4.05 -4.41
CA VAL A 56 -2.33 -5.20 -5.32
C VAL A 56 -2.97 -4.96 -6.67
N THR A 57 -4.14 -4.33 -6.71
CA THR A 57 -4.96 -4.19 -7.92
C THR A 57 -5.36 -2.73 -8.15
N PRO A 58 -5.84 -2.39 -9.36
CA PRO A 58 -6.46 -1.09 -9.62
C PRO A 58 -7.63 -0.73 -8.70
N GLY A 59 -8.41 -1.71 -8.23
CA GLY A 59 -9.46 -1.51 -7.22
C GLY A 59 -8.94 -0.86 -5.93
N GLY A 60 -7.68 -1.14 -5.57
CA GLY A 60 -6.96 -0.54 -4.45
C GLY A 60 -6.79 0.99 -4.53
N TYR A 61 -6.87 1.58 -5.73
CA TYR A 61 -6.64 3.01 -5.95
C TYR A 61 -7.68 3.91 -5.31
N ASP A 62 -8.92 3.45 -5.19
CA ASP A 62 -9.97 4.23 -4.54
C ASP A 62 -9.70 4.33 -3.04
N TYR A 63 -9.29 3.24 -2.39
CA TYR A 63 -8.88 3.26 -0.99
C TYR A 63 -7.66 4.16 -0.78
N LEU A 64 -6.68 4.13 -1.69
CA LEU A 64 -5.55 5.04 -1.64
C LEU A 64 -6.02 6.50 -1.71
N ARG A 65 -6.93 6.83 -2.64
CA ARG A 65 -7.45 8.20 -2.79
C ARG A 65 -8.14 8.71 -1.52
N GLU A 66 -8.94 7.87 -0.87
CA GLU A 66 -9.59 8.22 0.41
C GLU A 66 -8.57 8.57 1.51
N LEU A 67 -7.33 8.04 1.40
CA LEU A 67 -6.28 8.24 2.41
C LEU A 67 -5.47 9.53 2.24
N GLU A 68 -5.68 10.31 1.18
CA GLU A 68 -4.95 11.56 0.93
C GLU A 68 -4.97 12.56 2.11
N PRO A 69 -6.09 12.76 2.83
CA PRO A 69 -6.12 13.63 4.03
C PRO A 69 -5.14 13.21 5.13
N TRP A 70 -4.69 11.95 5.12
CA TRP A 70 -3.76 11.36 6.08
C TRP A 70 -2.41 10.99 5.46
N LYS A 71 -2.04 11.61 4.33
CA LYS A 71 -0.80 11.32 3.57
C LYS A 71 0.46 11.14 4.41
N ASP A 72 0.64 11.90 5.48
CA ASP A 72 1.86 11.86 6.30
C ASP A 72 1.99 10.59 7.16
N LYS A 73 0.94 9.78 7.26
CA LYS A 73 0.97 8.48 7.96
C LYS A 73 0.74 7.28 7.03
N VAL A 74 0.67 7.49 5.72
CA VAL A 74 0.45 6.44 4.73
C VAL A 74 1.77 5.89 4.23
N THR A 75 1.90 4.56 4.22
CA THR A 75 2.94 3.83 3.49
C THR A 75 2.25 2.84 2.56
N VAL A 76 2.68 2.79 1.29
CA VAL A 76 2.09 1.90 0.30
C VAL A 76 3.02 0.72 0.03
N VAL A 77 2.49 -0.50 -0.01
CA VAL A 77 3.21 -1.71 -0.43
C VAL A 77 2.61 -2.20 -1.73
N CYS A 78 3.40 -2.21 -2.81
CA CYS A 78 2.97 -2.60 -4.15
C CYS A 78 3.46 -4.00 -4.49
N SER A 79 2.53 -4.92 -4.72
CA SER A 79 2.87 -6.32 -5.02
C SER A 79 3.04 -6.61 -6.50
N LEU A 80 2.36 -5.87 -7.38
CA LEU A 80 2.46 -6.09 -8.83
C LEU A 80 3.31 -5.02 -9.52
N SER A 81 2.96 -3.74 -9.31
CA SER A 81 3.67 -2.64 -9.96
C SER A 81 3.48 -1.33 -9.18
N PRO A 82 4.56 -0.55 -8.98
CA PRO A 82 4.46 0.80 -8.39
C PRO A 82 4.15 1.89 -9.43
N VAL A 83 4.15 1.58 -10.74
CA VAL A 83 3.86 2.56 -11.82
C VAL A 83 2.59 3.39 -11.57
N PRO A 84 1.48 2.82 -11.09
CA PRO A 84 0.25 3.58 -10.85
C PRO A 84 0.38 4.68 -9.80
N LEU A 85 1.37 4.62 -8.90
CA LEU A 85 1.62 5.65 -7.88
C LEU A 85 1.95 7.02 -8.49
N ARG A 86 2.32 7.08 -9.77
CA ARG A 86 2.46 8.35 -10.51
C ARG A 86 1.18 9.21 -10.48
N LYS A 87 0.01 8.58 -10.34
CA LYS A 87 -1.29 9.26 -10.21
C LYS A 87 -1.54 9.82 -8.80
N PHE A 88 -0.68 9.50 -7.84
CA PHE A 88 -0.80 9.85 -6.43
C PHE A 88 0.48 10.54 -5.93
N PRO A 89 0.81 11.74 -6.44
CA PRO A 89 2.07 12.43 -6.13
C PRO A 89 2.23 12.79 -4.65
N TRP A 90 1.14 12.72 -3.86
CA TRP A 90 1.18 12.93 -2.42
C TRP A 90 1.75 11.73 -1.64
N VAL A 91 1.85 10.54 -2.26
CA VAL A 91 2.44 9.35 -1.62
C VAL A 91 3.94 9.53 -1.50
N LYS A 92 4.43 9.70 -0.27
CA LYS A 92 5.85 9.94 0.03
C LYS A 92 6.64 8.66 0.28
N THR A 93 5.97 7.62 0.76
CA THR A 93 6.62 6.36 1.17
C THR A 93 5.92 5.19 0.50
N ALA A 94 6.67 4.44 -0.32
CA ALA A 94 6.18 3.23 -0.95
C ALA A 94 7.30 2.19 -1.08
N ILE A 95 6.91 0.91 -1.03
CA ILE A 95 7.79 -0.25 -1.23
C ILE A 95 7.18 -1.10 -2.33
N ALA A 96 7.98 -1.56 -3.29
CA ALA A 96 7.55 -2.54 -4.29
C ALA A 96 8.18 -3.90 -3.97
N ILE A 97 7.36 -4.94 -3.83
CA ILE A 97 7.81 -6.28 -3.42
C ILE A 97 7.73 -7.33 -4.55
N PHE A 98 7.02 -7.02 -5.64
CA PHE A 98 6.96 -7.83 -6.86
C PHE A 98 6.56 -9.31 -6.65
N GLY A 99 5.69 -9.59 -5.66
CA GLY A 99 5.20 -10.92 -5.35
C GLY A 99 3.95 -10.87 -4.47
N THR A 100 3.21 -11.97 -4.44
CA THR A 100 2.00 -12.15 -3.62
C THR A 100 2.07 -13.41 -2.75
N ASP A 101 3.29 -13.86 -2.45
CA ASP A 101 3.59 -14.99 -1.57
C ASP A 101 4.17 -14.50 -0.24
N SER A 102 4.27 -15.41 0.72
CA SER A 102 4.77 -15.12 2.07
C SER A 102 6.19 -14.55 2.05
N ASP A 103 7.06 -15.06 1.18
CA ASP A 103 8.47 -14.64 1.13
C ASP A 103 8.57 -13.17 0.68
N ALA A 104 7.80 -12.78 -0.34
CA ALA A 104 7.70 -11.40 -0.78
C ALA A 104 7.12 -10.49 0.31
N PHE A 105 6.08 -10.95 1.02
CA PHE A 105 5.46 -10.19 2.11
C PHE A 105 6.43 -10.00 3.28
N ASP A 106 7.09 -11.06 3.74
CA ASP A 106 8.05 -11.02 4.85
C ASP A 106 9.24 -10.13 4.52
N ALA A 107 9.78 -10.20 3.30
CA ALA A 107 10.84 -9.29 2.85
C ALA A 107 10.38 -7.83 2.86
N GLY A 108 9.17 -7.55 2.36
CA GLY A 108 8.58 -6.21 2.36
C GLY A 108 8.36 -5.64 3.75
N VAL A 109 7.87 -6.47 4.68
CA VAL A 109 7.67 -6.07 6.09
C VAL A 109 9.02 -5.89 6.79
N GLY A 110 10.01 -6.73 6.50
CA GLY A 110 11.37 -6.57 7.03
C GLY A 110 12.03 -5.23 6.65
N VAL A 111 11.70 -4.66 5.48
CA VAL A 111 12.12 -3.30 5.12
C VAL A 111 11.42 -2.24 5.99
N LEU A 112 10.14 -2.43 6.32
CA LEU A 112 9.36 -1.46 7.11
C LEU A 112 9.85 -1.33 8.57
N ASP A 113 10.39 -2.41 9.15
CA ASP A 113 10.97 -2.44 10.49
C ASP A 113 12.50 -2.20 10.50
N GLY A 114 13.11 -2.02 9.33
CA GLY A 114 14.56 -1.76 9.19
C GLY A 114 15.45 -2.99 9.37
N GLN A 115 14.88 -4.20 9.36
CA GLN A 115 15.63 -5.45 9.41
C GLN A 115 16.28 -5.79 8.06
N VAL A 116 15.71 -5.27 6.97
CA VAL A 116 16.20 -5.45 5.59
C VAL A 116 16.52 -4.08 5.00
N ASP A 117 17.76 -3.92 4.52
CA ASP A 117 18.16 -2.73 3.77
C ASP A 117 17.69 -2.85 2.30
N PRO A 118 16.84 -1.94 1.78
CA PRO A 118 16.35 -2.01 0.41
C PRO A 118 17.43 -1.62 -0.59
N THR A 119 18.23 -2.59 -1.01
CA THR A 119 19.32 -2.40 -1.98
C THR A 119 18.86 -2.50 -3.44
N ALA A 120 17.66 -3.03 -3.68
CA ALA A 120 17.10 -3.20 -5.01
C ALA A 120 16.78 -1.84 -5.67
N LYS A 121 17.04 -1.73 -6.97
CA LYS A 121 16.65 -0.58 -7.78
C LYS A 121 15.44 -0.93 -8.63
N LEU A 122 14.51 0.02 -8.74
CA LEU A 122 13.36 -0.11 -9.64
C LEU A 122 13.84 -0.35 -11.07
N PRO A 123 13.32 -1.37 -11.79
CA PRO A 123 13.69 -1.65 -13.17
C PRO A 123 13.07 -0.65 -14.17
N LEU A 124 12.64 0.52 -13.68
CA LEU A 124 11.94 1.55 -14.42
C LEU A 124 12.46 2.92 -13.99
N ASP A 125 12.80 3.75 -14.97
CA ASP A 125 13.09 5.16 -14.71
C ASP A 125 11.76 5.93 -14.58
N PHE A 126 11.59 6.64 -13.46
CA PHE A 126 10.48 7.57 -13.28
C PHE A 126 10.78 8.95 -13.89
N GLN A 127 12.03 9.22 -14.28
CA GLN A 127 12.49 10.41 -14.97
C GLN A 127 12.65 10.13 -16.48
N GLY A 128 11.57 10.22 -17.26
CA GLY A 128 11.72 10.06 -18.71
C GLY A 128 10.46 9.91 -19.56
N LEU A 129 9.26 10.18 -19.03
CA LEU A 129 8.03 10.10 -19.80
C LEU A 129 7.30 11.45 -19.78
N PRO A 130 6.75 11.90 -20.92
CA PRO A 130 6.26 13.26 -21.10
C PRO A 130 5.21 13.58 -20.04
N VAL A 131 5.33 14.78 -19.47
CA VAL A 131 4.26 15.44 -18.74
C VAL A 131 3.16 15.70 -19.79
N GLY A 132 2.25 14.75 -20.00
CA GLY A 132 1.01 15.01 -20.74
C GLY A 132 0.32 16.15 -19.99
N GLY A 133 0.19 17.36 -20.52
CA GLY A 133 -0.21 17.65 -21.88
C GLY A 133 -1.71 17.48 -21.92
N SER A 134 -2.43 18.46 -21.38
CA SER A 134 -3.88 18.56 -21.45
C SER A 134 -4.34 18.54 -22.91
N PRO A 135 -5.38 17.78 -23.27
CA PRO A 135 -6.35 18.27 -24.26
C PRO A 135 -7.24 19.36 -23.65
#